data_AF-A0A816QAL7-F1
#
_entry.id   AF-A0A816QAL7-F1
#
_cell.length_a   1.000
_cell.length_b   1.000
_cell.length_c   1.000
_cell.angle_alpha   90.00
_cell.angle_beta   90.00
_cell.angle_gamma   90.00
#
_symmetry.space_group_name_H-M   'P 1'
#
loop_
_entity.id
_entity.type
_entity.pdbx_description
1 polymer ?
#
loop_
_entity_poly.entity_id
_entity_poly.type
_entity_poly.pdbx_seq_one_letter_code
_entity_poly.pdbx_strand_id
1 'polypeptide(L)'
;MAYGGGGFAVSYPLAVALSKMQDRCIKRYPALYGSDDRMQACMAELGVPLTKELGFHQYDVYGNLFGLLAAHPVAPLVTLHHLDVVEPIFPNMTRVDALKRLQGPAMLDSAGLMQQSICYDKRRKWTVSVSWGYAAQIFRGIFSAREMEMPSRTFLNWYRRADYTAYAFNTRPVSRHPCKKPFVFYMTTTGVHPITNMTVSRYESHRVAQPECRWKMANPGDLRTVIVYKKPDPYLWDRSPRRNCCRVKSKKNNTLEISVAVCKEGEVVEVM
;
A
#
# COMPACT_ATOMS: atom_id res chain seq x y z
N MET A 1 -4.23 4.52 -17.09
CA MET A 1 -5.67 4.20 -17.03
C MET A 1 -5.83 2.92 -16.25
N ALA A 2 -6.54 2.95 -15.13
CA ALA A 2 -7.07 1.74 -14.53
C ALA A 2 -8.44 1.50 -15.20
N TYR A 3 -8.42 0.65 -16.23
CA TYR A 3 -9.62 0.23 -16.93
C TYR A 3 -10.70 -0.25 -15.93
N GLY A 4 -11.96 0.02 -16.22
CA GLY A 4 -13.12 -0.17 -15.37
C GLY A 4 -13.44 1.07 -14.54
N GLY A 5 -13.65 0.87 -13.24
CA GLY A 5 -13.99 1.91 -12.28
C GLY A 5 -12.80 2.44 -11.47
N GLY A 6 -11.58 1.95 -11.72
CA GLY A 6 -10.34 2.43 -11.12
C GLY A 6 -9.96 3.83 -11.59
N GLY A 7 -10.50 4.27 -12.73
CA GLY A 7 -10.38 5.63 -13.22
C GLY A 7 -9.10 5.93 -14.00
N PHE A 8 -9.04 7.12 -14.58
CA PHE A 8 -7.90 7.62 -15.34
C PHE A 8 -7.82 9.14 -15.28
N ALA A 9 -6.67 9.69 -15.65
CA ALA A 9 -6.46 11.12 -15.76
C ALA A 9 -6.14 11.49 -17.21
N VAL A 10 -6.63 12.65 -17.63
CA VAL A 10 -6.28 13.31 -18.90
C VAL A 10 -5.91 14.75 -18.61
N SER A 11 -4.96 15.29 -19.37
CA SER A 11 -4.65 16.72 -19.29
C SER A 11 -5.80 17.54 -19.88
N TYR A 12 -5.92 18.79 -19.44
CA TYR A 12 -6.96 19.69 -19.97
C TYR A 12 -6.88 19.86 -21.50
N PRO A 13 -5.71 20.09 -22.13
CA PRO A 13 -5.63 20.19 -23.59
C PRO A 13 -6.08 18.92 -24.32
N LEU A 14 -5.77 17.73 -23.76
CA LEU A 14 -6.21 16.47 -24.33
C LEU A 14 -7.73 16.30 -24.23
N ALA A 15 -8.33 16.69 -23.09
CA ALA A 15 -9.78 16.67 -22.94
C ALA A 15 -10.49 17.57 -23.96
N VAL A 16 -9.94 18.76 -24.24
CA VAL A 16 -10.46 19.69 -25.27
C VAL A 16 -10.32 19.11 -26.68
N ALA A 17 -9.24 18.39 -26.97
CA ALA A 17 -9.07 17.73 -28.26
C ALA A 17 -10.05 16.56 -28.43
N LEU A 18 -10.18 15.72 -27.40
CA LEU A 18 -11.10 14.57 -27.38
C LEU A 18 -12.56 15.01 -27.58
N SER A 19 -13.01 16.08 -26.91
CA SER A 19 -14.41 16.53 -26.99
C SER A 19 -14.86 16.90 -28.42
N LYS A 20 -13.94 17.29 -29.30
CA LYS A 20 -14.23 17.63 -30.71
C LYS A 20 -14.40 16.41 -31.62
N MET A 21 -13.96 15.24 -31.18
CA MET A 21 -13.85 14.04 -32.03
C MET A 21 -14.39 12.74 -31.42
N GLN A 22 -14.60 12.68 -30.10
CA GLN A 22 -14.98 11.48 -29.35
C GLN A 22 -16.20 10.78 -29.95
N ASP A 23 -17.29 11.50 -30.24
CA ASP A 23 -18.53 10.92 -30.80
C ASP A 23 -18.33 10.19 -32.13
N ARG A 24 -17.41 10.69 -32.97
CA ARG A 24 -17.07 10.05 -34.24
C ARG A 24 -16.11 8.88 -34.04
N CYS A 25 -15.20 8.98 -33.09
CA CYS A 25 -14.25 7.91 -32.78
C CYS A 25 -14.90 6.70 -32.12
N ILE A 26 -15.76 6.88 -31.11
CA ILE A 26 -16.40 5.75 -30.43
C ILE A 26 -17.21 4.87 -31.40
N LYS A 27 -17.72 5.45 -32.50
CA LYS A 27 -18.40 4.74 -33.59
C LYS A 27 -17.47 3.89 -34.46
N ARG A 28 -16.18 4.22 -34.55
CA ARG A 28 -15.16 3.43 -35.27
C ARG A 28 -14.68 2.22 -34.47
N TYR A 29 -14.86 2.25 -33.15
CA TYR A 29 -14.45 1.18 -32.23
C TYR A 29 -15.63 0.50 -31.53
N PRO A 30 -16.67 0.03 -32.26
CA PRO A 30 -17.86 -0.56 -31.62
C PRO A 30 -17.55 -1.88 -30.90
N ALA A 31 -16.52 -2.59 -31.34
CA ALA A 31 -16.11 -3.88 -30.79
C ALA A 31 -15.30 -3.78 -29.47
N LEU A 32 -14.79 -2.59 -29.12
CA LEU A 32 -14.05 -2.40 -27.87
C LEU A 32 -14.99 -2.41 -26.66
N TYR A 33 -14.53 -3.03 -25.58
CA TYR A 33 -15.30 -3.28 -24.38
C TYR A 33 -15.20 -2.10 -23.42
N GLY A 34 -16.34 -1.53 -23.01
CA GLY A 34 -16.36 -0.44 -22.05
C GLY A 34 -16.04 0.94 -22.64
N SER A 35 -16.18 1.98 -21.81
CA SER A 35 -15.94 3.37 -22.21
C SER A 35 -14.46 3.73 -22.22
N ASP A 36 -13.69 3.20 -21.28
CA ASP A 36 -12.26 3.33 -21.09
C ASP A 36 -11.41 2.79 -22.27
N ASP A 37 -11.72 1.60 -22.78
CA ASP A 37 -11.05 1.02 -23.97
C ASP A 37 -11.27 1.90 -25.20
N ARG A 38 -12.51 2.37 -25.40
CA ARG A 38 -12.85 3.32 -26.46
C ARG A 38 -12.15 4.66 -26.27
N MET A 39 -12.07 5.18 -25.04
CA MET A 39 -11.35 6.42 -24.76
C MET A 39 -9.85 6.30 -25.06
N GLN A 40 -9.24 5.17 -24.71
CA GLN A 40 -7.83 4.92 -25.03
C GLN A 40 -7.60 4.80 -26.55
N ALA A 41 -8.52 4.19 -27.29
CA ALA A 41 -8.47 4.19 -28.76
C ALA A 41 -8.62 5.61 -29.35
N CYS A 42 -9.51 6.45 -28.82
CA CYS A 42 -9.62 7.84 -29.25
C CYS A 42 -8.37 8.67 -28.94
N MET A 43 -7.70 8.42 -27.82
CA MET A 43 -6.40 9.04 -27.53
C MET A 43 -5.33 8.60 -28.54
N ALA A 44 -5.36 7.34 -28.97
CA ALA A 44 -4.42 6.82 -29.97
C ALA A 44 -4.63 7.46 -31.36
N GLU A 45 -5.88 7.78 -31.75
CA GLU A 45 -6.13 8.57 -32.99
C GLU A 45 -5.53 9.98 -32.93
N LEU A 46 -5.43 10.57 -31.74
CA LEU A 46 -4.75 11.84 -31.52
C LEU A 46 -3.22 11.69 -31.38
N GLY A 47 -2.68 10.47 -31.48
CA GLY A 47 -1.26 10.19 -31.32
C GLY A 47 -0.77 10.27 -29.87
N VAL A 48 -1.67 10.23 -28.87
CA VAL A 48 -1.31 10.33 -27.46
C VAL A 48 -1.23 8.93 -26.83
N PRO A 49 -0.06 8.49 -26.35
CA PRO A 49 0.11 7.17 -25.77
C PRO A 49 -0.49 7.05 -24.37
N LEU A 50 -0.73 5.81 -23.95
CA LEU A 50 -1.16 5.50 -22.59
C LEU A 50 0.05 5.43 -21.63
N THR A 51 -0.02 6.17 -20.52
CA THR A 51 0.89 6.01 -19.39
C THR A 51 0.26 5.11 -18.31
N LYS A 52 1.02 4.11 -17.85
CA LYS A 52 0.59 3.20 -16.78
C LYS A 52 1.02 3.76 -15.42
N GLU A 53 0.05 4.22 -14.66
CA GLU A 53 0.24 4.69 -13.29
C GLU A 53 -0.18 3.63 -12.28
N LEU A 54 0.74 3.21 -11.41
CA LEU A 54 0.50 2.15 -10.42
C LEU A 54 -0.38 2.57 -9.23
N GLY A 55 -0.72 3.86 -9.16
CA GLY A 55 -1.54 4.46 -8.10
C GLY A 55 -3.04 4.34 -8.30
N PHE A 56 -3.49 3.97 -9.50
CA PHE A 56 -4.90 3.75 -9.80
C PHE A 56 -5.24 2.28 -9.60
N HIS A 57 -6.17 1.98 -8.70
CA HIS A 57 -6.49 0.61 -8.32
C HIS A 57 -7.92 0.23 -8.68
N GLN A 58 -8.05 -0.62 -9.69
CA GLN A 58 -9.30 -1.28 -10.04
C GLN A 58 -9.73 -2.33 -8.99
N TYR A 59 -8.75 -3.02 -8.38
CA TYR A 59 -8.91 -4.10 -7.41
C TYR A 59 -10.06 -5.08 -7.71
N ASP A 60 -9.99 -5.74 -8.88
CA ASP A 60 -10.84 -6.89 -9.25
C ASP A 60 -10.49 -8.14 -8.43
N VAL A 61 -10.60 -8.02 -7.11
CA VAL A 61 -10.31 -9.04 -6.12
C VAL A 61 -11.40 -9.03 -5.05
N TYR A 62 -11.55 -10.13 -4.34
CA TYR A 62 -12.50 -10.28 -3.24
C TYR A 62 -11.79 -10.49 -1.90
N GLY A 63 -12.51 -10.24 -0.80
CA GLY A 63 -12.03 -10.51 0.54
C GLY A 63 -11.08 -9.44 1.05
N ASN A 64 -9.95 -9.86 1.65
CA ASN A 64 -9.11 -8.96 2.43
C ASN A 64 -7.97 -8.33 1.59
N LEU A 65 -8.06 -7.02 1.35
CA LEU A 65 -7.06 -6.22 0.60
C LEU A 65 -5.72 -6.00 1.33
N PHE A 66 -5.57 -6.45 2.58
CA PHE A 66 -4.43 -6.13 3.43
C PHE A 66 -3.07 -6.33 2.74
N GLY A 67 -2.85 -7.45 2.06
CA GLY A 67 -1.59 -7.71 1.39
C GLY A 67 -1.26 -6.75 0.25
N LEU A 68 -2.26 -6.22 -0.46
CA LEU A 68 -2.09 -5.24 -1.53
C LEU A 68 -1.77 -3.88 -0.97
N LEU A 69 -2.55 -3.44 0.02
CA LEU A 69 -2.40 -2.12 0.63
C LEU A 69 -1.13 -2.02 1.49
N ALA A 70 -0.76 -3.08 2.20
CA ALA A 70 0.45 -3.09 3.04
C ALA A 70 1.76 -3.17 2.23
N ALA A 71 1.69 -3.65 0.99
CA ALA A 71 2.80 -3.72 0.05
C ALA A 71 2.54 -2.85 -1.19
N HIS A 72 1.87 -1.70 -0.99
CA HIS A 72 1.56 -0.79 -2.08
C HIS A 72 2.84 -0.40 -2.83
N PRO A 73 2.82 -0.37 -4.18
CA PRO A 73 3.99 -0.02 -4.98
C PRO A 73 4.46 1.41 -4.71
N VAL A 74 5.67 1.73 -5.18
CA VAL A 74 6.24 3.09 -5.09
C VAL A 74 5.56 4.01 -6.10
N ALA A 75 4.34 4.42 -5.76
CA ALA A 75 3.48 5.33 -6.51
C ALA A 75 2.47 5.96 -5.53
N PRO A 76 1.94 7.16 -5.79
CA PRO A 76 0.90 7.74 -4.96
C PRO A 76 -0.34 6.85 -4.95
N LEU A 77 -1.05 6.76 -3.81
CA LEU A 77 -2.38 6.13 -3.79
C LEU A 77 -3.41 7.12 -4.35
N VAL A 78 -3.96 6.84 -5.53
CA VAL A 78 -4.86 7.76 -6.24
C VAL A 78 -6.31 7.32 -6.13
N THR A 79 -6.61 6.06 -6.45
CA THR A 79 -7.98 5.53 -6.43
C THR A 79 -8.05 4.16 -5.79
N LEU A 80 -9.20 3.84 -5.21
CA LEU A 80 -9.55 2.53 -4.69
C LEU A 80 -10.95 2.18 -5.22
N HIS A 81 -11.04 1.20 -6.11
CA HIS A 81 -12.30 0.71 -6.65
C HIS A 81 -12.72 -0.63 -6.01
N HIS A 82 -13.97 -1.03 -6.23
CA HIS A 82 -14.58 -2.25 -5.69
C HIS A 82 -14.62 -2.37 -4.16
N LEU A 83 -14.71 -1.24 -3.46
CA LEU A 83 -14.81 -1.23 -1.99
C LEU A 83 -16.09 -1.91 -1.47
N ASP A 84 -17.12 -2.05 -2.30
CA ASP A 84 -18.39 -2.71 -2.02
C ASP A 84 -18.30 -4.24 -1.90
N VAL A 85 -17.31 -4.86 -2.55
CA VAL A 85 -17.14 -6.33 -2.60
C VAL A 85 -15.96 -6.85 -1.76
N VAL A 86 -15.12 -5.97 -1.24
CA VAL A 86 -13.97 -6.31 -0.38
C VAL A 86 -14.28 -6.08 1.10
N GLU A 87 -13.51 -6.70 1.99
CA GLU A 87 -13.59 -6.43 3.44
C GLU A 87 -13.19 -4.98 3.77
N PRO A 88 -13.69 -4.39 4.87
CA PRO A 88 -13.20 -3.11 5.35
C PRO A 88 -11.67 -3.11 5.51
N ILE A 89 -11.00 -2.07 5.01
CA ILE A 89 -9.53 -2.00 5.01
C ILE A 89 -8.94 -1.97 6.43
N PHE A 90 -9.71 -1.49 7.41
CA PHE A 90 -9.41 -1.58 8.84
C PHE A 90 -10.39 -2.53 9.53
N PRO A 91 -9.94 -3.34 10.51
CA PRO A 91 -10.81 -4.31 11.18
C PRO A 91 -11.81 -3.65 12.13
N ASN A 92 -12.91 -4.35 12.43
CA ASN A 92 -13.92 -3.95 13.42
C ASN A 92 -14.62 -2.61 13.13
N MET A 93 -14.78 -2.26 11.86
CA MET A 93 -15.58 -1.09 11.45
C MET A 93 -16.20 -1.29 10.06
N THR A 94 -17.11 -0.42 9.67
CA THR A 94 -17.71 -0.45 8.33
C THR A 94 -16.72 0.02 7.27
N ARG A 95 -17.00 -0.27 5.99
CA ARG A 95 -16.19 0.22 4.86
C ARG A 95 -16.09 1.75 4.85
N VAL A 96 -17.19 2.43 5.13
CA VAL A 96 -17.24 3.90 5.16
C VAL A 96 -16.41 4.45 6.33
N ASP A 97 -16.52 3.86 7.52
CA ASP A 97 -15.72 4.30 8.67
C ASP A 97 -14.22 4.02 8.47
N ALA A 98 -13.89 2.93 7.78
CA ALA A 98 -12.51 2.62 7.40
C ALA A 98 -11.93 3.68 6.45
N LEU A 99 -12.73 4.17 5.49
CA LEU A 99 -12.33 5.28 4.62
C LEU A 99 -12.19 6.60 5.37
N LYS A 100 -13.13 6.93 6.26
CA LYS A 100 -13.04 8.12 7.12
C LYS A 100 -11.77 8.08 7.98
N ARG A 101 -11.40 6.92 8.51
CA ARG A 101 -10.13 6.75 9.23
C ARG A 101 -8.92 7.00 8.33
N LEU A 102 -8.95 6.51 7.08
CA LEU A 102 -7.87 6.73 6.11
C LEU A 102 -7.70 8.21 5.74
N GLN A 103 -8.75 9.03 5.84
CA GLN A 103 -8.64 10.48 5.58
C GLN A 103 -7.69 11.18 6.55
N GLY A 104 -7.53 10.70 7.79
CA GLY A 104 -6.61 11.26 8.78
C GLY A 104 -5.17 11.42 8.26
N PRO A 105 -4.45 10.32 7.96
CA PRO A 105 -3.12 10.40 7.35
C PRO A 105 -3.14 11.05 5.96
N ALA A 106 -4.19 10.85 5.16
CA ALA A 106 -4.27 11.43 3.82
C ALA A 106 -4.24 12.96 3.84
N MET A 107 -4.89 13.60 4.82
CA MET A 107 -4.88 15.05 5.00
C MET A 107 -3.55 15.58 5.55
N LEU A 108 -2.78 14.74 6.26
CA LEU A 108 -1.49 15.13 6.80
C LEU A 108 -0.36 15.02 5.77
N ASP A 109 -0.38 13.98 4.95
CA ASP A 109 0.65 13.69 3.96
C ASP A 109 0.15 12.64 2.95
N SER A 110 -0.67 13.09 1.99
CA SER A 110 -1.21 12.22 0.93
C SER A 110 -0.11 11.56 0.09
N ALA A 111 1.04 12.24 -0.09
CA ALA A 111 2.16 11.70 -0.85
C ALA A 111 2.77 10.46 -0.20
N GLY A 112 2.79 10.40 1.14
CA GLY A 112 3.28 9.26 1.90
C GLY A 112 2.26 8.14 2.15
N LEU A 113 0.99 8.32 1.76
CA LEU A 113 -0.09 7.39 2.11
C LEU A 113 0.13 6.00 1.53
N MET A 114 0.01 4.97 2.39
CA MET A 114 0.26 3.56 2.10
C MET A 114 1.67 3.23 1.57
N GLN A 115 2.60 4.19 1.57
CA GLN A 115 3.97 3.91 1.12
C GLN A 115 4.65 2.92 2.06
N GLN A 116 5.06 1.79 1.48
CA GLN A 116 5.77 0.76 2.19
C GLN A 116 7.22 1.19 2.46
N SER A 117 7.66 1.07 3.71
CA SER A 117 9.05 1.23 4.14
C SER A 117 9.48 -0.01 4.91
N ILE A 118 10.65 -0.56 4.57
CA ILE A 118 11.15 -1.82 5.14
C ILE A 118 12.43 -1.54 5.93
N CYS A 119 12.56 -2.16 7.10
CA CYS A 119 13.72 -2.03 7.97
C CYS A 119 13.91 -3.29 8.81
N TYR A 120 15.11 -3.45 9.36
CA TYR A 120 15.49 -4.64 10.11
C TYR A 120 15.90 -4.27 11.53
N ASP A 121 15.33 -4.95 12.52
CA ASP A 121 15.87 -4.96 13.89
C ASP A 121 16.89 -6.09 13.98
N LYS A 122 18.16 -5.76 13.72
CA LYS A 122 19.27 -6.74 13.71
C LYS A 122 19.41 -7.48 15.04
N ARG A 123 19.24 -6.76 16.17
CA ARG A 123 19.38 -7.35 17.51
C ARG A 123 18.32 -8.42 17.77
N ARG A 124 17.08 -8.17 17.34
CA ARG A 124 15.95 -9.09 17.55
C ARG A 124 15.72 -10.06 16.40
N LYS A 125 16.45 -9.88 15.29
CA LYS A 125 16.28 -10.60 14.03
C LYS A 125 14.85 -10.47 13.51
N TRP A 126 14.34 -9.26 13.44
CA TRP A 126 12.99 -8.97 12.92
C TRP A 126 13.05 -8.17 11.62
N THR A 127 12.19 -8.53 10.68
CA THR A 127 11.82 -7.64 9.56
C THR A 127 10.60 -6.82 9.96
N VAL A 128 10.69 -5.52 9.76
CA VAL A 128 9.62 -4.56 10.01
C VAL A 128 9.22 -3.93 8.68
N SER A 129 7.94 -3.98 8.36
CA SER A 129 7.35 -3.35 7.17
C SER A 129 6.28 -2.36 7.64
N VAL A 130 6.41 -1.11 7.23
CA VAL A 130 5.47 -0.04 7.57
C VAL A 130 4.83 0.46 6.29
N SER A 131 3.53 0.28 6.16
CA SER A 131 2.69 0.97 5.18
C SER A 131 2.08 2.20 5.87
N TRP A 132 2.70 3.36 5.66
CA TRP A 132 2.38 4.55 6.46
C TRP A 132 0.90 4.98 6.31
N GLY A 133 0.25 5.29 7.42
CA GLY A 133 -1.18 5.63 7.47
C GLY A 133 -2.13 4.41 7.39
N TYR A 134 -1.60 3.19 7.27
CA TYR A 134 -2.41 1.98 7.15
C TYR A 134 -2.06 0.91 8.19
N ALA A 135 -0.90 0.26 8.03
CA ALA A 135 -0.53 -0.88 8.89
C ALA A 135 1.00 -1.02 9.03
N ALA A 136 1.42 -1.60 10.15
CA ALA A 136 2.77 -2.09 10.35
C ALA A 136 2.76 -3.61 10.56
N GLN A 137 3.74 -4.28 9.99
CA GLN A 137 3.96 -5.71 10.13
C GLN A 137 5.34 -5.98 10.72
N ILE A 138 5.40 -6.83 11.74
CA ILE A 138 6.65 -7.30 12.32
C ILE A 138 6.73 -8.80 12.13
N PHE A 139 7.76 -9.25 11.43
CA PHE A 139 8.03 -10.66 11.16
C PHE A 139 9.17 -11.15 12.03
N ARG A 140 9.06 -12.39 12.49
CA ARG A 140 10.22 -13.12 13.02
C ARG A 140 11.09 -13.57 11.86
N GLY A 141 12.37 -13.26 11.90
CA GLY A 141 13.33 -13.60 10.86
C GLY A 141 13.58 -12.42 9.92
N ILE A 142 14.59 -12.58 9.07
CA ILE A 142 14.96 -11.57 8.09
C ILE A 142 14.45 -12.00 6.71
N PHE A 143 13.55 -11.19 6.15
CA PHE A 143 12.97 -11.34 4.82
C PHE A 143 13.57 -10.28 3.90
N SER A 144 13.93 -10.66 2.67
CA SER A 144 14.48 -9.70 1.70
C SER A 144 13.45 -8.63 1.34
N ALA A 145 13.92 -7.42 0.97
CA ALA A 145 13.03 -6.36 0.48
C ALA A 145 12.21 -6.85 -0.71
N ARG A 146 12.84 -7.57 -1.66
CA ARG A 146 12.17 -8.19 -2.81
C ARG A 146 11.00 -9.09 -2.41
N GLU A 147 11.13 -9.86 -1.33
CA GLU A 147 10.03 -10.68 -0.82
C GLU A 147 8.94 -9.83 -0.17
N MET A 148 9.34 -8.82 0.61
CA MET A 148 8.41 -7.96 1.34
C MET A 148 7.54 -7.07 0.45
N GLU A 149 8.05 -6.72 -0.73
CA GLU A 149 7.35 -5.92 -1.73
C GLU A 149 6.33 -6.71 -2.53
N MET A 150 6.43 -8.03 -2.55
CA MET A 150 5.42 -8.87 -3.16
C MET A 150 4.19 -8.94 -2.22
N PRO A 151 3.00 -8.51 -2.69
CA PRO A 151 1.78 -8.58 -1.91
C PRO A 151 1.50 -9.99 -1.43
N SER A 152 1.22 -10.14 -0.14
CA SER A 152 0.76 -11.41 0.42
C SER A 152 -0.66 -11.69 -0.06
N ARG A 153 -0.98 -12.89 -0.53
CA ARG A 153 -2.32 -13.28 -1.00
C ARG A 153 -3.33 -13.42 0.14
N THR A 154 -3.79 -12.30 0.67
CA THR A 154 -4.89 -12.21 1.66
C THR A 154 -6.26 -12.08 0.99
N PHE A 155 -6.29 -11.94 -0.33
CA PHE A 155 -7.45 -11.73 -1.17
C PHE A 155 -7.66 -12.93 -2.11
N LEU A 156 -8.84 -12.99 -2.72
CA LEU A 156 -9.20 -13.94 -3.77
C LEU A 156 -9.20 -13.22 -5.13
N ASN A 157 -8.89 -13.93 -6.21
CA ASN A 157 -9.04 -13.38 -7.57
C ASN A 157 -10.52 -13.13 -7.92
N TRP A 158 -10.77 -12.52 -9.09
CA TRP A 158 -12.12 -12.21 -9.56
C TRP A 158 -13.03 -13.45 -9.68
N TYR A 159 -12.46 -14.64 -9.89
CA TYR A 159 -13.15 -15.93 -9.89
C TYR A 159 -13.38 -16.51 -8.49
N ARG A 160 -13.11 -15.74 -7.43
CA ARG A 160 -13.20 -16.12 -6.02
C ARG A 160 -12.32 -17.31 -5.65
N ARG A 161 -11.16 -17.44 -6.29
CA ARG A 161 -10.17 -18.50 -6.00
C ARG A 161 -8.94 -17.94 -5.30
N ALA A 162 -8.38 -18.74 -4.40
CA ALA A 162 -7.14 -18.45 -3.67
C ALA A 162 -5.88 -18.96 -4.40
N ASP A 163 -5.89 -18.95 -5.73
CA ASP A 163 -4.73 -19.31 -6.54
C ASP A 163 -3.84 -18.09 -6.83
N TYR A 164 -2.77 -18.28 -7.60
CA TYR A 164 -1.82 -17.22 -7.98
C TYR A 164 -2.03 -16.74 -9.43
N THR A 165 -3.03 -17.30 -10.11
CA THR A 165 -3.35 -17.02 -11.50
C THR A 165 -4.43 -15.95 -11.59
N ALA A 166 -4.61 -15.36 -12.76
CA ALA A 166 -5.60 -14.29 -13.01
C ALA A 166 -5.33 -12.97 -12.25
N TYR A 167 -4.08 -12.67 -11.92
CA TYR A 167 -3.65 -11.34 -11.50
C TYR A 167 -2.74 -10.71 -12.58
N ALA A 168 -2.84 -9.39 -12.73
CA ALA A 168 -1.92 -8.63 -13.59
C ALA A 168 -0.56 -8.32 -12.91
N PHE A 169 -0.30 -8.91 -11.75
CA PHE A 169 0.88 -8.65 -10.93
C PHE A 169 1.28 -9.89 -10.11
N ASN A 170 2.53 -9.93 -9.68
CA ASN A 170 3.07 -11.03 -8.87
C ASN A 170 2.59 -10.92 -7.42
N THR A 171 2.34 -12.08 -6.81
CA THR A 171 1.92 -12.18 -5.40
C THR A 171 2.71 -13.29 -4.72
N ARG A 172 2.79 -13.23 -3.38
CA ARG A 172 3.39 -14.30 -2.57
C ARG A 172 2.33 -15.02 -1.73
N PRO A 173 2.47 -16.34 -1.50
CA PRO A 173 1.56 -17.06 -0.61
C PRO A 173 1.61 -16.51 0.81
N VAL A 174 0.48 -16.57 1.53
CA VAL A 174 0.48 -16.43 2.98
C VAL A 174 1.25 -17.62 3.56
N SER A 175 2.30 -17.34 4.33
CA SER A 175 3.13 -18.40 4.91
C SER A 175 2.30 -19.29 5.84
N ARG A 176 2.35 -20.62 5.60
CA ARG A 176 1.75 -21.62 6.49
C ARG A 176 2.61 -21.93 7.71
N HIS A 177 3.88 -21.56 7.70
CA HIS A 177 4.78 -21.82 8.83
C HIS A 177 4.39 -20.95 10.04
N PRO A 178 4.09 -21.53 11.21
CA PRO A 178 3.62 -20.82 12.40
C PRO A 178 4.47 -19.60 12.79
N CYS A 179 5.79 -19.77 12.82
CA CYS A 179 6.73 -18.70 13.19
C CYS A 179 6.82 -17.54 12.19
N LYS A 180 6.49 -17.77 10.92
CA LYS A 180 6.57 -16.77 9.85
C LYS A 180 5.32 -15.90 9.76
N LYS A 181 4.27 -16.22 10.54
CA LYS A 181 3.06 -15.39 10.62
C LYS A 181 3.44 -14.02 11.19
N PRO A 182 3.12 -12.90 10.52
CA PRO A 182 3.44 -11.58 11.03
C PRO A 182 2.59 -11.19 12.23
N PHE A 183 3.14 -10.28 13.03
CA PHE A 183 2.37 -9.47 13.96
C PHE A 183 1.92 -8.22 13.24
N VAL A 184 0.61 -8.02 13.17
CA VAL A 184 -0.01 -6.90 12.44
C VAL A 184 -0.46 -5.83 13.44
N PHE A 185 -0.20 -4.58 13.10
CA PHE A 185 -0.63 -3.41 13.86
C PHE A 185 -1.35 -2.47 12.89
N TYR A 186 -2.61 -2.13 13.16
CA TYR A 186 -3.38 -1.21 12.31
C TYR A 186 -3.30 0.20 12.87
N MET A 187 -3.24 1.18 11.97
CA MET A 187 -3.27 2.59 12.35
C MET A 187 -4.58 2.92 13.08
N THR A 188 -4.46 3.62 14.20
CA THR A 188 -5.60 4.08 15.01
C THR A 188 -5.68 5.59 15.05
N THR A 189 -4.55 6.28 15.23
CA THR A 189 -4.50 7.74 15.28
C THR A 189 -3.30 8.29 14.52
N THR A 190 -3.48 9.49 13.98
CA THR A 190 -2.42 10.28 13.35
C THR A 190 -2.49 11.72 13.83
N GLY A 191 -1.34 12.38 13.92
CA GLY A 191 -1.25 13.78 14.27
C GLY A 191 0.11 14.36 13.89
N VAL A 192 0.36 15.57 14.34
CA VAL A 192 1.64 16.27 14.13
C VAL A 192 2.28 16.50 15.49
N HIS A 193 3.58 16.22 15.58
CA HIS A 193 4.36 16.51 16.77
C HIS A 193 4.53 18.03 16.90
N PRO A 194 4.16 18.64 18.04
CA PRO A 194 4.08 20.10 18.16
C PRO A 194 5.43 20.80 17.98
N ILE A 195 6.52 20.16 18.44
CA ILE A 195 7.87 20.75 18.38
C ILE A 195 8.60 20.47 17.07
N THR A 196 8.61 19.22 16.60
CA THR A 196 9.41 18.80 15.45
C THR A 196 8.67 18.91 14.12
N ASN A 197 7.38 19.23 14.14
CA ASN A 197 6.48 19.27 12.98
C ASN A 197 6.48 17.96 12.16
N MET A 198 6.84 16.84 12.80
CA MET A 198 6.79 15.52 12.19
C MET A 198 5.39 14.94 12.31
N THR A 199 4.92 14.20 11.31
CA THR A 199 3.74 13.36 11.49
C THR A 199 4.05 12.22 12.43
N VAL A 200 3.14 11.97 13.35
CA VAL A 200 3.18 10.87 14.31
C VAL A 200 1.95 10.02 14.06
N SER A 201 2.17 8.72 13.85
CA SER A 201 1.08 7.76 13.65
C SER A 201 1.22 6.62 14.66
N ARG A 202 0.10 6.28 15.29
CA ARG A 202 0.00 5.21 16.29
C ARG A 202 -0.71 4.03 15.67
N TYR A 203 -0.15 2.84 15.86
CA TYR A 203 -0.68 1.58 15.37
C TYR A 203 -0.85 0.63 16.55
N GLU A 204 -2.05 0.05 16.66
CA GLU A 204 -2.39 -0.88 17.74
C GLU A 204 -2.39 -2.31 17.23
N SER A 205 -1.95 -3.23 18.10
CA SER A 205 -1.86 -4.65 17.78
C SER A 205 -3.22 -5.23 17.39
N HIS A 206 -3.27 -5.84 16.21
CA HIS A 206 -4.38 -6.69 15.81
C HIS A 206 -4.21 -8.07 16.46
N ARG A 207 -4.86 -8.26 17.60
CA ARG A 207 -4.72 -9.46 18.43
C ARG A 207 -5.42 -10.67 17.80
N VAL A 208 -4.74 -11.29 16.85
CA VAL A 208 -5.10 -12.61 16.31
C VAL A 208 -4.29 -13.67 17.04
N ALA A 209 -4.90 -14.82 17.33
CA ALA A 209 -4.19 -15.97 17.88
C ALA A 209 -2.95 -16.28 17.01
N GLN A 210 -1.79 -16.25 17.65
CA GLN A 210 -0.53 -16.61 17.03
C GLN A 210 -0.28 -18.08 17.37
N PRO A 211 -0.05 -18.94 16.36
CA PRO A 211 0.30 -20.33 16.62
C PRO A 211 1.63 -20.40 17.37
N GLU A 212 1.82 -21.49 18.11
CA GLU A 212 3.07 -21.70 18.84
C GLU A 212 4.26 -21.71 17.88
N CYS A 213 5.33 -21.02 18.26
CA CYS A 213 6.53 -20.89 17.46
C CYS A 213 7.74 -21.41 18.24
N ARG A 214 8.41 -22.43 17.70
CA ARG A 214 9.58 -23.08 18.31
C ARG A 214 10.91 -22.39 17.99
N TRP A 215 10.91 -21.32 17.20
CA TRP A 215 12.15 -20.59 16.90
C TRP A 215 12.67 -19.90 18.17
N LYS A 216 13.93 -20.20 18.52
CA LYS A 216 14.65 -19.58 19.63
C LYS A 216 15.07 -18.15 19.27
N MET A 217 14.10 -17.25 19.25
CA MET A 217 14.33 -15.84 18.92
C MET A 217 13.36 -14.91 19.65
N ALA A 218 13.70 -13.61 19.65
CA ALA A 218 12.86 -12.60 20.26
C ALA A 218 11.44 -12.66 19.69
N ASN A 219 10.45 -12.69 20.57
CA ASN A 219 9.04 -12.77 20.21
C ASN A 219 8.43 -11.34 20.22
N PRO A 220 7.89 -10.84 19.10
CA PRO A 220 7.18 -9.55 19.07
C PRO A 220 5.82 -9.55 19.78
N GLY A 221 5.35 -10.69 20.31
CA GLY A 221 4.00 -10.82 20.86
C GLY A 221 3.69 -10.02 22.13
N ASP A 222 4.73 -9.49 22.79
CA ASP A 222 4.56 -8.54 23.90
C ASP A 222 4.24 -7.11 23.42
N LEU A 223 4.56 -6.78 22.15
CA LEU A 223 4.27 -5.48 21.58
C LEU A 223 2.77 -5.24 21.49
N ARG A 224 2.35 -4.08 22.00
CA ARG A 224 0.98 -3.58 21.90
C ARG A 224 0.88 -2.47 20.88
N THR A 225 1.92 -1.65 20.78
CA THR A 225 1.88 -0.41 20.00
C THR A 225 3.11 -0.30 19.10
N VAL A 226 2.89 0.24 17.91
CA VAL A 226 3.96 0.80 17.07
C VAL A 226 3.70 2.29 16.91
N ILE A 227 4.73 3.11 17.08
CA ILE A 227 4.69 4.56 16.82
C ILE A 227 5.63 4.84 15.66
N VAL A 228 5.11 5.48 14.61
CA VAL A 228 5.90 5.87 13.43
C VAL A 228 5.98 7.38 13.35
N TYR A 229 7.20 7.89 13.40
CA TYR A 229 7.55 9.28 13.16
C TYR A 229 7.97 9.45 11.70
N LYS A 230 7.33 10.37 10.98
CA LYS A 230 7.65 10.66 9.58
C LYS A 230 7.72 12.17 9.36
N LYS A 231 8.64 12.63 8.52
CA LYS A 231 8.60 14.02 8.03
C LYS A 231 7.71 14.07 6.77
N PRO A 232 6.69 14.94 6.70
CA PRO A 232 5.96 15.18 5.45
C PRO A 232 6.89 15.63 4.34
N ASP A 233 6.62 15.17 3.12
CA ASP A 233 7.33 15.63 1.92
C ASP A 233 6.33 15.77 0.77
N PRO A 234 5.78 16.97 0.52
CA PRO A 234 4.82 17.18 -0.56
C PRO A 234 5.45 16.97 -1.94
N TYR A 235 6.78 17.07 -2.04
CA TYR A 235 7.54 16.91 -3.29
C TYR A 235 8.13 15.50 -3.43
N LEU A 236 7.60 14.52 -2.68
CA LEU A 236 8.10 13.13 -2.72
C LEU A 236 8.09 12.56 -4.16
N TRP A 237 7.05 12.90 -4.92
CA TRP A 237 6.83 12.40 -6.28
C TRP A 237 7.49 13.20 -7.39
N ASP A 238 8.11 14.35 -7.06
CA ASP A 238 8.95 15.11 -7.98
C ASP A 238 10.38 14.54 -8.07
N ARG A 239 10.68 13.57 -7.19
CA ARG A 239 11.95 12.85 -7.13
C ARG A 239 11.84 11.52 -7.87
N SER A 240 13.00 10.92 -8.16
CA SER A 240 13.06 9.55 -8.67
C SER A 240 12.30 8.57 -7.75
N PRO A 241 11.42 7.71 -8.28
CA PRO A 241 10.63 6.78 -7.49
C PRO A 241 11.50 5.90 -6.59
N ARG A 242 11.41 6.13 -5.27
CA ARG A 242 12.15 5.37 -4.27
C ARG A 242 11.37 5.33 -2.95
N ARG A 243 11.34 4.16 -2.30
CA ARG A 243 10.79 4.03 -0.95
C ARG A 243 11.53 4.92 0.04
N ASN A 244 10.79 5.43 1.02
CA ASN A 244 11.39 6.01 2.21
C ASN A 244 12.10 4.92 3.04
N CYS A 245 13.19 5.31 3.68
CA CYS A 245 13.95 4.43 4.55
C CYS A 245 13.34 4.42 5.95
N CYS A 246 13.08 3.21 6.46
CA CYS A 246 12.63 2.97 7.82
C CYS A 246 13.83 2.71 8.75
N ARG A 247 13.75 3.13 10.01
CA ARG A 247 14.72 2.77 11.07
C ARG A 247 14.00 2.51 12.39
N VAL A 248 14.28 1.37 13.00
CA VAL A 248 13.83 1.07 14.36
C VAL A 248 14.64 1.93 15.35
N LYS A 249 13.96 2.77 16.12
CA LYS A 249 14.58 3.70 17.06
C LYS A 249 14.73 3.09 18.45
N SER A 250 13.63 2.64 19.02
CA SER A 250 13.60 2.12 20.38
C SER A 250 12.46 1.11 20.56
N LYS A 251 12.56 0.28 21.60
CA LYS A 251 11.45 -0.51 22.12
C LYS A 251 11.37 -0.26 23.62
N LYS A 252 10.28 0.33 24.10
CA LYS A 252 10.05 0.65 25.52
C LYS A 252 8.59 0.38 25.85
N ASN A 253 8.30 -0.17 27.03
CA ASN A 253 6.92 -0.38 27.53
C ASN A 253 5.96 -0.96 26.47
N ASN A 254 6.33 -2.10 25.86
CA ASN A 254 5.55 -2.79 24.82
C ASN A 254 5.26 -1.93 23.55
N THR A 255 6.00 -0.85 23.36
CA THR A 255 5.90 0.07 22.23
C THR A 255 7.17 -0.01 21.40
N LEU A 256 7.03 -0.14 20.09
CA LEU A 256 8.13 -0.04 19.13
C LEU A 256 8.08 1.32 18.43
N GLU A 257 9.15 2.09 18.53
CA GLU A 257 9.27 3.39 17.86
C GLU A 257 10.07 3.24 16.57
N ILE A 258 9.55 3.82 15.50
CA ILE A 258 10.10 3.74 14.15
C ILE A 258 10.17 5.14 13.57
N SER A 259 11.26 5.45 12.86
CA SER A 259 11.31 6.63 12.00
C SER A 259 11.26 6.25 10.53
N VAL A 260 10.46 6.95 9.74
CA VAL A 260 10.42 6.85 8.27
C VAL A 260 10.82 8.20 7.69
N ALA A 261 11.79 8.22 6.79
CA ALA A 261 12.26 9.45 6.13
C ALA A 261 12.85 9.13 4.76
N VAL A 262 13.09 10.16 3.95
CA VAL A 262 13.90 10.02 2.74
C VAL A 262 15.22 9.32 3.09
N CYS A 263 15.62 8.38 2.24
CA CYS A 263 16.87 7.66 2.42
C CYS A 263 18.07 8.61 2.34
N LYS A 264 19.09 8.36 3.17
CA LYS A 264 20.37 9.06 3.05
C LYS A 264 21.08 8.65 1.76
N GLU A 265 22.03 9.47 1.35
CA GLU A 265 22.94 9.11 0.26
C GLU A 265 23.64 7.78 0.56
N GLY A 266 23.67 6.89 -0.43
CA GLY A 266 24.23 5.54 -0.30
C GLY A 266 23.47 4.57 0.60
N GLU A 267 22.37 4.97 1.26
CA GLU A 267 21.68 4.08 2.19
C GLU A 267 20.96 2.95 1.46
N VAL A 268 21.22 1.70 1.87
CA VAL A 268 20.58 0.50 1.33
C VAL A 268 19.86 -0.26 2.42
N VAL A 269 18.73 -0.89 2.07
CA VAL A 269 18.01 -1.80 2.96
C VAL A 269 18.56 -3.21 2.75
N GLU A 270 19.73 -3.47 3.33
CA GLU A 270 20.44 -4.74 3.16
C GLU A 270 20.15 -5.73 4.30
N VAL A 271 20.09 -7.00 3.92
CA VAL A 271 20.08 -8.12 4.86
C VAL A 271 21.53 -8.41 5.20
N MET A 272 21.92 -8.17 6.45
CA MET A 272 23.21 -8.63 7.00
C MET A 272 23.02 -9.97 7.70
#